data_AF-A0A2V7RUY1-F1
#
_entry.id   AF-A0A2V7RUY1-F1
#
_cell.length_a   1.000
_cell.length_b   1.000
_cell.length_c   1.000
_cell.angle_alpha   90.00
_cell.angle_beta   90.00
_cell.angle_gamma   90.00
#
_symmetry.space_group_name_H-M   'P 1'
#
loop_
_entity.id
_entity.type
_entity.pdbx_description
1 polymer ?
#
loop_
_entity_poly.entity_id
_entity_poly.type
_entity_poly.pdbx_seq_one_letter_code
_entity_poly.pdbx_strand_id
1 'polypeptide(L)'
;MRRSCWSAAVWTTVIIGCASSGATATNVRAPLGAHLTASAPTGAPIPLRFDSTARVIRSTAANLPPATYWPAQAEYGERVFNQTCATCHARSQFVGESFVETWNDRRVFDFYALVRSTMPLTNPGGLKENEYLALVSYLLEANHAEAGTDSLRSDTLALRSRKIAVRFP
;
A
#
# COMPACT_ATOMS: atom_id res chain seq x y z
N MET A 1 -1.51 38.58 75.65
CA MET A 1 -2.45 39.71 75.47
C MET A 1 -1.93 40.64 74.38
N ARG A 2 -2.84 41.13 73.55
CA ARG A 2 -2.75 42.20 72.53
C ARG A 2 -1.91 41.97 71.25
N ARG A 3 -2.68 41.99 70.16
CA ARG A 3 -2.33 42.06 68.75
C ARG A 3 -1.82 43.47 68.41
N SER A 4 -0.86 43.56 67.51
CA SER A 4 -0.53 44.76 66.75
C SER A 4 -0.36 44.35 65.28
N CYS A 5 -1.29 44.76 64.42
CA CYS A 5 -1.11 44.70 62.97
C CYS A 5 -1.03 46.14 62.48
N TRP A 6 0.14 46.50 61.94
CA TRP A 6 0.37 47.70 61.16
C TRP A 6 0.53 47.31 59.69
N SER A 7 0.09 48.24 58.86
CA SER A 7 -0.02 48.32 57.41
C SER A 7 1.09 47.69 56.57
N ALA A 8 0.75 47.28 55.34
CA ALA A 8 1.45 47.71 54.12
C ALA A 8 0.70 47.25 52.85
N ALA A 9 0.40 48.20 51.97
CA ALA A 9 -0.06 47.95 50.61
C ALA A 9 1.17 47.74 49.71
N VAL A 10 1.12 46.74 48.82
CA VAL A 10 2.13 46.52 47.78
C VAL A 10 1.40 46.34 46.45
N TRP A 11 1.72 47.21 45.49
CA TRP A 11 1.22 47.18 44.12
C TRP A 11 2.18 46.34 43.27
N THR A 12 1.65 45.48 42.39
CA THR A 12 2.45 44.70 41.46
C THR A 12 1.98 44.95 40.03
N THR A 13 2.86 45.55 39.23
CA THR A 13 2.66 45.78 37.79
C THR A 13 3.10 44.54 37.02
N VAL A 14 2.25 44.05 36.10
CA VAL A 14 2.56 42.91 35.21
C VAL A 14 2.94 43.43 33.83
N ILE A 15 4.09 42.99 33.31
CA ILE A 15 4.56 43.24 31.94
C ILE A 15 4.15 42.04 31.07
N ILE A 16 3.39 42.30 30.00
CA ILE A 16 3.00 41.31 28.99
C ILE A 16 3.95 41.46 27.79
N GLY A 17 4.75 40.43 27.50
CA GLY A 17 5.56 40.33 26.30
C GLY A 17 4.82 39.57 25.19
N CYS A 18 4.77 40.15 23.99
CA CYS A 18 4.24 39.50 22.79
C CYS A 18 5.33 38.65 22.12
N ALA A 19 5.07 37.36 21.92
CA ALA A 19 5.85 36.49 21.03
C ALA A 19 5.06 36.23 19.75
N SER A 20 5.64 36.56 18.60
CA SER A 20 5.08 36.28 17.27
C SER A 20 5.60 34.93 16.75
N SER A 21 4.69 33.97 16.58
CA SER A 21 4.99 32.70 15.92
C SER A 21 4.79 32.84 14.41
N GLY A 22 5.87 32.71 13.63
CA GLY A 22 5.81 32.63 12.17
C GLY A 22 5.23 31.28 11.73
N ALA A 23 4.16 31.30 10.94
CA ALA A 23 3.53 30.12 10.38
C ALA A 23 4.27 29.62 9.13
N THR A 24 4.55 28.32 9.11
CA THR A 24 5.19 27.59 8.00
C THR A 24 4.19 27.38 6.86
N ALA A 25 4.47 27.91 5.67
CA ALA A 25 3.64 27.68 4.49
C ALA A 25 3.84 26.26 3.95
N THR A 26 2.80 25.43 3.98
CA THR A 26 2.78 24.13 3.29
C THR A 26 2.13 24.29 1.92
N ASN A 27 2.84 23.88 0.87
CA ASN A 27 2.39 23.99 -0.52
C ASN A 27 1.46 22.81 -0.87
N VAL A 28 0.24 22.83 -0.34
CA VAL A 28 -0.82 21.85 -0.66
C VAL A 28 -1.62 22.40 -1.84
N ARG A 29 -1.50 21.77 -3.01
CA ARG A 29 -2.35 22.11 -4.16
C ARG A 29 -3.76 21.61 -3.90
N ALA A 30 -4.74 22.50 -3.98
CA ALA A 30 -6.14 22.15 -3.77
C ALA A 30 -6.55 21.01 -4.72
N PRO A 31 -7.32 20.00 -4.25
CA PRO A 31 -7.89 19.01 -5.15
C PRO A 31 -8.77 19.73 -6.18
N LEU A 32 -8.86 19.17 -7.40
CA LEU A 32 -9.83 19.59 -8.41
C LEU A 32 -11.24 19.35 -7.86
N GLY A 33 -11.72 20.29 -7.06
CA GLY A 33 -13.05 20.26 -6.49
C GLY A 33 -14.04 20.57 -7.58
N ALA A 34 -14.88 19.60 -7.92
CA ALA A 34 -16.17 19.92 -8.52
C ALA A 34 -16.92 20.79 -7.49
N HIS A 35 -16.92 22.11 -7.69
CA HIS A 35 -17.69 23.02 -6.86
C HIS A 35 -19.17 22.76 -7.15
N LEU A 36 -19.84 22.07 -6.23
CA LEU A 36 -21.29 21.95 -6.25
C LEU A 36 -21.85 23.38 -6.09
N THR A 37 -22.57 23.85 -7.10
CA THR A 37 -23.31 25.10 -6.99
C THR A 37 -24.46 24.90 -6.00
N ALA A 38 -24.96 25.98 -5.40
CA ALA A 38 -26.04 25.93 -4.42
C ALA A 38 -27.35 25.28 -4.93
N SER A 39 -27.47 25.08 -6.25
CA SER A 39 -28.62 24.46 -6.91
C SER A 39 -28.36 23.01 -7.36
N ALA A 40 -27.24 22.40 -6.98
CA ALA A 40 -26.98 21.01 -7.30
C ALA A 40 -28.00 20.12 -6.59
N PRO A 41 -28.69 19.18 -7.28
CA PRO A 41 -29.59 18.23 -6.65
C PRO A 41 -28.77 17.20 -5.88
N THR A 42 -28.29 17.57 -4.70
CA THR A 42 -27.80 16.62 -3.72
C THR A 42 -29.03 15.90 -3.14
N GLY A 43 -29.11 14.58 -3.36
CA GLY A 43 -30.08 13.75 -2.66
C GLY A 43 -29.98 13.95 -1.14
N ALA A 44 -31.01 13.56 -0.40
CA ALA A 44 -31.03 13.72 1.05
C ALA A 44 -29.71 13.22 1.66
N PRO A 45 -29.01 14.03 2.48
CA PRO A 45 -27.74 13.64 3.05
C PRO A 45 -27.94 12.37 3.86
N ILE A 46 -27.27 11.29 3.43
CA ILE A 46 -27.26 10.04 4.20
C ILE A 46 -26.38 10.33 5.43
N PRO A 47 -26.93 10.33 6.66
CA PRO A 47 -26.11 10.53 7.83
C PRO A 47 -25.08 9.40 7.89
N LEU A 48 -23.81 9.75 8.05
CA LEU A 48 -22.75 8.78 8.31
C LEU A 48 -23.14 8.01 9.58
N ARG A 49 -23.45 6.72 9.43
CA ARG A 49 -23.72 5.86 10.58
C ARG A 49 -22.40 5.52 11.25
N PHE A 50 -22.12 6.16 12.37
CA PHE A 50 -21.07 5.75 13.28
C PHE A 50 -21.59 4.58 14.10
N ASP A 51 -21.26 3.37 13.67
CA ASP A 51 -21.46 2.16 14.47
C ASP A 51 -20.23 1.97 15.35
N SER A 52 -20.36 2.24 16.65
CA SER A 52 -19.29 2.08 17.65
C SER A 52 -18.88 0.62 17.84
N THR A 53 -19.66 -0.32 17.32
CA THR A 53 -19.38 -1.76 17.34
C THR A 53 -18.85 -2.29 16.02
N ALA A 54 -18.84 -1.46 14.96
CA ALA A 54 -18.23 -1.83 13.68
C ALA A 54 -16.73 -2.06 13.86
N ARG A 55 -16.33 -3.34 13.86
CA ARG A 55 -14.93 -3.73 13.78
C ARG A 55 -14.48 -3.61 12.33
N VAL A 56 -13.56 -2.69 12.06
CA VAL A 56 -12.74 -2.77 10.83
C VAL A 56 -11.81 -3.97 10.99
N ILE A 57 -12.15 -5.09 10.35
CA ILE A 57 -11.21 -6.20 10.20
C ILE A 57 -10.11 -5.72 9.26
N ARG A 58 -9.02 -5.20 9.84
CA ARG A 58 -7.81 -4.90 9.08
C ARG A 58 -7.19 -6.25 8.69
N SER A 59 -7.52 -6.77 7.51
CA SER A 59 -6.81 -7.95 7.01
C SER A 59 -5.37 -7.55 6.71
N THR A 60 -4.45 -7.93 7.59
CA THR A 60 -3.02 -7.90 7.28
C THR A 60 -2.76 -8.96 6.22
N ALA A 61 -1.96 -8.64 5.19
CA ALA A 61 -1.65 -9.58 4.12
C ALA A 61 -1.05 -10.90 4.66
N ALA A 62 -0.32 -10.84 5.78
CA ALA A 62 0.24 -11.98 6.47
C ALA A 62 -0.78 -13.05 6.90
N ASN A 63 -2.06 -12.69 7.12
CA ASN A 63 -3.12 -13.63 7.52
C ASN A 63 -3.86 -14.27 6.34
N LEU A 64 -3.48 -13.94 5.11
CA LEU A 64 -4.08 -14.56 3.92
C LEU A 64 -3.53 -15.97 3.69
N PRO A 65 -4.31 -16.87 3.07
CA PRO A 65 -3.78 -18.14 2.63
C PRO A 65 -2.65 -17.96 1.60
N PRO A 66 -1.61 -18.82 1.62
CA PRO A 66 -0.54 -18.84 0.63
C PRO A 66 -1.09 -18.93 -0.78
N ALA A 67 -0.51 -18.20 -1.73
CA ALA A 67 -0.75 -18.39 -3.14
C ALA A 67 -0.07 -19.68 -3.61
N THR A 68 -0.79 -20.42 -4.46
CA THR A 68 -0.23 -21.51 -5.27
C THR A 68 -0.11 -21.04 -6.71
N TYR A 69 0.75 -21.66 -7.50
CA TYR A 69 0.86 -21.40 -8.94
C TYR A 69 0.67 -22.68 -9.75
N TRP A 70 0.21 -22.55 -10.99
CA TRP A 70 0.16 -23.67 -11.92
C TRP A 70 1.48 -23.78 -12.69
N PRO A 71 2.17 -24.95 -12.70
CA PRO A 71 3.49 -25.08 -13.34
C PRO A 71 3.54 -24.68 -14.81
N ALA A 72 2.53 -25.02 -15.61
CA ALA A 72 2.52 -24.64 -17.03
C ALA A 72 2.38 -23.11 -17.23
N GLN A 73 1.73 -22.41 -16.29
CA GLN A 73 1.68 -20.95 -16.30
C GLN A 73 3.05 -20.35 -15.93
N ALA A 74 3.78 -20.96 -14.99
CA ALA A 74 5.12 -20.54 -14.61
C ALA A 74 6.14 -20.78 -15.73
N GLU A 75 6.06 -21.91 -16.42
CA GLU A 75 6.90 -22.20 -17.61
C GLU A 75 6.68 -21.19 -18.74
N TYR A 76 5.42 -20.78 -18.97
CA TYR A 76 5.15 -19.68 -19.90
C TYR A 76 5.73 -18.35 -19.40
N GLY A 77 5.66 -18.09 -18.10
CA GLY A 77 6.24 -16.92 -17.46
C GLY A 77 7.75 -16.82 -17.62
N GLU A 78 8.47 -17.95 -17.53
CA GLU A 78 9.90 -17.99 -17.78
C GLU A 78 10.23 -17.55 -19.21
N ARG A 79 9.46 -18.01 -20.20
CA ARG A 79 9.64 -17.57 -21.60
C ARG A 79 9.42 -16.07 -21.76
N VAL A 80 8.36 -15.52 -21.15
CA VAL A 80 8.09 -14.08 -21.15
C VAL A 80 9.25 -13.32 -20.50
N PHE A 81 9.75 -13.81 -19.36
CA PHE A 81 10.88 -13.21 -18.66
C PHE A 81 12.12 -13.14 -19.56
N ASN A 82 12.47 -14.27 -20.20
CA ASN A 82 13.65 -14.36 -21.06
C ASN A 82 13.54 -13.49 -22.31
N GLN A 83 12.32 -13.30 -22.84
CA GLN A 83 12.10 -12.49 -24.04
C GLN A 83 12.03 -10.99 -23.75
N THR A 84 11.50 -10.60 -22.59
CA THR A 84 11.17 -9.20 -22.30
C THR A 84 12.02 -8.60 -21.18
N CYS A 85 12.17 -9.33 -20.08
CA CYS A 85 12.77 -8.82 -18.85
C CYS A 85 14.29 -9.00 -18.83
N ALA A 86 14.78 -10.11 -19.40
CA ALA A 86 16.19 -10.50 -19.36
C ALA A 86 17.15 -9.55 -20.09
N THR A 87 16.62 -8.67 -20.95
CA THR A 87 17.39 -7.60 -21.60
C THR A 87 17.98 -6.60 -20.59
N CYS A 88 17.30 -6.39 -19.46
CA CYS A 88 17.73 -5.42 -18.44
C CYS A 88 17.92 -6.03 -17.06
N HIS A 89 17.22 -7.13 -16.74
CA HIS A 89 17.26 -7.75 -15.43
C HIS A 89 17.80 -9.17 -15.49
N ALA A 90 18.71 -9.50 -14.59
CA ALA A 90 19.12 -10.89 -14.36
C ALA A 90 18.09 -11.59 -13.47
N ARG A 91 17.84 -12.89 -13.73
CA ARG A 91 16.97 -13.74 -12.89
C ARG A 91 17.36 -13.69 -11.41
N SER A 92 18.66 -13.66 -11.12
CA SER A 92 19.22 -13.60 -9.77
C SER A 92 18.81 -12.36 -8.97
N GLN A 93 18.28 -11.31 -9.61
CA GLN A 93 17.73 -10.14 -8.92
C GLN A 93 16.38 -10.41 -8.26
N PHE A 94 15.67 -11.44 -8.72
CA PHE A 94 14.31 -11.77 -8.28
C PHE A 94 14.21 -13.14 -7.60
N VAL A 95 15.34 -13.79 -7.37
CA VAL A 95 15.42 -15.11 -6.74
C VAL A 95 16.46 -15.03 -5.65
N GLY A 96 16.05 -15.32 -4.42
CA GLY A 96 16.98 -15.29 -3.29
C GLY A 96 16.39 -14.71 -2.01
N GLU A 97 17.22 -14.65 -0.98
CA GLU A 97 16.89 -14.07 0.33
C GLU A 97 16.32 -12.65 0.21
N SER A 98 16.90 -11.78 -0.62
CA SER A 98 16.40 -10.41 -0.82
C SER A 98 14.96 -10.36 -1.35
N PHE A 99 14.58 -11.30 -2.22
CA PHE A 99 13.20 -11.40 -2.71
C PHE A 99 12.28 -11.85 -1.57
N VAL A 100 12.70 -12.86 -0.80
CA VAL A 100 11.93 -13.37 0.35
C VAL A 100 11.70 -12.27 1.39
N GLU A 101 12.74 -11.55 1.80
CA GLU A 101 12.63 -10.44 2.75
C GLU A 101 11.70 -9.33 2.26
N THR A 102 11.73 -9.05 0.97
CA THR A 102 10.92 -7.97 0.38
C THR A 102 9.46 -8.39 0.20
N TRP A 103 9.21 -9.60 -0.31
CA TRP A 103 7.91 -9.97 -0.88
C TRP A 103 7.14 -11.04 -0.09
N ASN A 104 7.80 -11.82 0.77
CA ASN A 104 7.08 -12.78 1.59
C ASN A 104 6.03 -12.07 2.47
N ASP A 105 4.88 -12.72 2.68
CA ASP A 105 3.73 -12.20 3.42
C ASP A 105 3.03 -10.96 2.80
N ARG A 106 3.43 -10.51 1.60
CA ARG A 106 2.71 -9.48 0.83
C ARG A 106 1.66 -10.10 -0.09
N ARG A 107 0.69 -9.29 -0.54
CA ARG A 107 -0.35 -9.80 -1.45
C ARG A 107 0.25 -10.04 -2.83
N VAL A 108 -0.21 -11.10 -3.50
CA VAL A 108 0.16 -11.35 -4.91
C VAL A 108 -0.21 -10.16 -5.79
N PHE A 109 -1.37 -9.54 -5.51
CA PHE A 109 -1.80 -8.33 -6.22
C PHE A 109 -0.79 -7.19 -6.16
N ASP A 110 -0.12 -6.97 -5.02
CA ASP A 110 0.79 -5.84 -4.86
C ASP A 110 2.02 -6.00 -5.77
N PHE A 111 2.54 -7.23 -5.87
CA PHE A 111 3.63 -7.55 -6.78
C PHE A 111 3.20 -7.46 -8.25
N TYR A 112 2.06 -8.09 -8.60
CA TYR A 112 1.46 -8.00 -9.94
C TYR A 112 1.26 -6.54 -10.39
N ALA A 113 0.68 -5.72 -9.52
CA ALA A 113 0.39 -4.31 -9.81
C ALA A 113 1.68 -3.50 -9.97
N LEU A 114 2.70 -3.76 -9.15
CA LEU A 114 4.00 -3.10 -9.29
C LEU A 114 4.63 -3.41 -10.64
N VAL A 115 4.79 -4.69 -10.97
CA VAL A 115 5.41 -5.11 -12.23
C VAL A 115 4.60 -4.55 -13.41
N ARG A 116 3.27 -4.65 -13.38
CA ARG A 116 2.43 -4.11 -14.46
C ARG A 116 2.53 -2.59 -14.61
N SER A 117 2.61 -1.84 -13.52
CA SER A 117 2.63 -0.37 -13.57
C SER A 117 4.00 0.24 -13.86
N THR A 118 5.07 -0.54 -13.72
CA THR A 118 6.44 -0.04 -13.84
C THR A 118 7.26 -0.74 -14.92
N MET A 119 6.82 -1.91 -15.40
CA MET A 119 7.53 -2.71 -16.38
C MET A 119 6.65 -3.04 -17.60
N PRO A 120 7.26 -3.24 -18.78
CA PRO A 120 8.66 -2.94 -19.11
C PRO A 120 9.01 -1.45 -19.01
N LEU A 121 10.27 -1.11 -18.74
CA LEU A 121 10.71 0.27 -18.48
C LEU A 121 10.31 1.26 -19.60
N THR A 122 10.39 0.84 -20.85
CA THR A 122 10.05 1.66 -22.03
C THR A 122 8.56 1.62 -22.39
N ASN A 123 7.79 0.69 -21.82
CA ASN A 123 6.36 0.52 -22.11
C ASN A 123 5.60 -0.05 -20.89
N PRO A 124 5.48 0.68 -19.77
CA PRO A 124 4.81 0.17 -18.58
C PRO A 124 3.36 -0.22 -18.88
N GLY A 125 2.97 -1.43 -18.46
CA GLY A 125 1.64 -1.99 -18.74
C GLY A 125 1.48 -2.54 -20.16
N GLY A 126 2.57 -2.60 -20.94
CA GLY A 126 2.55 -2.99 -22.35
C GLY A 126 2.41 -4.49 -22.61
N LEU A 127 2.62 -5.36 -21.61
CA LEU A 127 2.37 -6.80 -21.76
C LEU A 127 0.89 -7.13 -21.60
N LYS A 128 0.47 -8.25 -22.18
CA LYS A 128 -0.86 -8.77 -21.93
C LYS A 128 -1.00 -9.19 -20.48
N GLU A 129 -2.22 -9.12 -19.97
CA GLU A 129 -2.51 -9.44 -18.58
C GLU A 129 -2.10 -10.87 -18.19
N ASN A 130 -2.31 -11.85 -19.09
CA ASN A 130 -1.87 -13.22 -18.87
C ASN A 130 -0.34 -13.39 -18.84
N GLU A 131 0.41 -12.54 -19.53
CA GLU A 131 1.88 -12.54 -19.50
C GLU A 131 2.39 -12.04 -18.15
N TYR A 132 1.79 -10.99 -17.58
CA TYR A 132 2.11 -10.54 -16.22
C TYR A 132 1.78 -11.60 -15.16
N LEU A 133 0.61 -12.25 -15.26
CA LEU A 133 0.25 -13.34 -14.34
C LEU A 133 1.22 -14.52 -14.45
N ALA A 134 1.64 -14.86 -15.67
CA ALA A 134 2.64 -15.89 -15.91
C ALA A 134 4.00 -15.52 -15.30
N LEU A 135 4.45 -14.28 -15.46
CA LEU A 135 5.67 -13.77 -14.80
C LEU A 135 5.61 -13.90 -13.28
N VAL A 136 4.47 -13.57 -12.67
CA VAL A 136 4.28 -13.75 -11.22
C VAL A 136 4.38 -15.22 -10.84
N SER A 137 3.71 -16.12 -11.57
CA SER A 137 3.79 -17.57 -11.33
C SER A 137 5.21 -18.12 -11.46
N TYR A 138 5.96 -17.66 -12.48
CA TYR A 138 7.36 -18.01 -12.65
C TYR A 138 8.22 -17.59 -11.45
N LEU A 139 8.04 -16.37 -10.94
CA LEU A 139 8.81 -15.91 -9.79
C LEU A 139 8.39 -16.56 -8.48
N LEU A 140 7.14 -17.00 -8.35
CA LEU A 140 6.69 -17.85 -7.25
C LEU A 140 7.38 -19.22 -7.29
N GLU A 141 7.40 -19.86 -8.47
CA GLU A 141 8.12 -21.13 -8.69
C GLU A 141 9.60 -21.01 -8.36
N ALA A 142 10.24 -19.98 -8.93
CA ALA A 142 11.67 -19.74 -8.78
C ALA A 142 12.09 -19.51 -7.32
N ASN A 143 11.16 -19.07 -6.46
CA ASN A 143 11.36 -18.85 -5.03
C ASN A 143 10.65 -19.91 -4.17
N HIS A 144 10.41 -21.11 -4.71
CA HIS A 144 9.95 -22.29 -3.97
C HIS A 144 8.59 -22.13 -3.29
N ALA A 145 7.68 -21.36 -3.88
CA ALA A 145 6.27 -21.40 -3.50
C ALA A 145 5.65 -22.78 -3.77
N GLU A 146 4.49 -23.05 -3.18
CA GLU A 146 3.76 -24.29 -3.39
C GLU A 146 3.10 -24.34 -4.78
N ALA A 147 3.30 -25.43 -5.50
CA ALA A 147 2.61 -25.67 -6.77
C ALA A 147 1.15 -26.07 -6.52
N GLY A 148 0.26 -25.69 -7.43
CA GLY A 148 -1.15 -26.07 -7.43
C GLY A 148 -1.68 -26.36 -8.83
N THR A 149 -2.98 -26.58 -8.92
CA THR A 149 -3.67 -26.91 -10.19
C THR A 149 -4.30 -25.69 -10.86
N ASP A 150 -4.48 -24.61 -10.11
CA ASP A 150 -5.16 -23.40 -10.58
C ASP A 150 -4.15 -22.36 -11.06
N SER A 151 -4.39 -21.82 -12.25
CA SER A 151 -3.65 -20.65 -12.73
C SER A 151 -4.00 -19.42 -11.91
N LEU A 152 -3.02 -18.53 -11.68
CA LEU A 152 -3.29 -17.17 -11.23
C LEU A 152 -4.18 -16.47 -12.27
N ARG A 153 -5.24 -15.82 -11.81
CA ARG A 153 -6.22 -15.11 -12.62
C ARG A 153 -6.16 -13.62 -12.30
N SER A 154 -6.47 -12.77 -13.27
CA SER A 154 -6.44 -11.31 -13.10
C SER A 154 -7.56 -10.73 -12.25
N ASP A 155 -8.46 -11.59 -11.77
CA ASP A 155 -9.47 -11.20 -10.81
C ASP A 155 -8.80 -10.54 -9.59
N THR A 156 -9.13 -9.26 -9.38
CA THR A 156 -8.48 -8.44 -8.36
C THR A 156 -8.76 -8.99 -6.96
N LEU A 157 -9.92 -9.59 -6.72
CA LEU A 157 -10.24 -10.20 -5.44
C LEU A 157 -9.39 -11.47 -5.22
N ALA A 158 -9.25 -12.31 -6.25
CA ALA A 158 -8.43 -13.51 -6.22
C ALA A 158 -6.98 -13.17 -5.87
N LEU A 159 -6.35 -12.23 -6.58
CA LEU A 159 -4.97 -11.83 -6.31
C LEU A 159 -4.78 -11.13 -4.95
N ARG A 160 -5.78 -10.38 -4.48
CA ARG A 160 -5.73 -9.72 -3.17
C ARG A 160 -6.00 -10.68 -2.02
N SER A 161 -6.68 -11.81 -2.26
CA SER A 161 -7.04 -12.79 -1.24
C SER A 161 -5.95 -13.81 -0.91
N ARG A 162 -4.81 -13.75 -1.61
CA ARG A 162 -3.66 -14.65 -1.43
C ARG A 162 -2.39 -13.86 -1.13
N LYS A 163 -1.53 -14.41 -0.29
CA LYS A 163 -0.19 -13.86 -0.03
C LYS A 163 0.90 -14.63 -0.76
N ILE A 164 2.00 -13.97 -1.05
CA ILE A 164 3.24 -14.61 -1.48
C ILE A 164 3.80 -15.37 -0.27
N ALA A 165 4.03 -16.67 -0.44
CA ALA A 165 4.67 -17.53 0.54
C ALA A 165 5.83 -18.25 -0.15
N VAL A 166 7.04 -17.73 0.06
CA VAL A 166 8.26 -18.16 -0.61
C VAL A 166 9.35 -18.38 0.43
N ARG A 167 10.37 -19.14 0.08
CA ARG A 167 11.50 -19.43 0.98
C ARG A 167 12.79 -19.50 0.21
N PHE A 168 13.88 -19.12 0.88
CA PHE A 168 15.23 -19.34 0.39
C PHE A 168 15.79 -20.56 1.14
N PRO A 169 16.30 -21.58 0.44
CA PRO A 169 16.90 -22.76 1.08
C PRO A 169 18.23 -22.45 1.78
#